data_AF-A0A3D4ZTV3-F1
#
_entry.id   AF-A0A3D4ZTV3-F1
#
_cell.length_a   1.000
_cell.length_b   1.000
_cell.length_c   1.000
_cell.angle_alpha   90.00
_cell.angle_beta   90.00
_cell.angle_gamma   90.00
#
_symmetry.space_group_name_H-M   'P 1'
#
loop_
_entity.id
_entity.type
_entity.pdbx_description
1 polymer ?
#
loop_
_entity_poly.entity_id
_entity_poly.type
_entity_poly.pdbx_seq_one_letter_code
_entity_poly.pdbx_strand_id
1 'polypeptide(L)'
;MRPTQCPKCRQVTTPDDAGRCLMCGFDLAEAHRRTLSLYVVTAGVTLSTLVLGGIVLVTEKFGNPPPVSDRPIYIVYGFLFFALVVGLVAVLGVEPALKRRPGSMQIFRGLLLQAALAETIAILGLVLYFVLGSVKWFTVFLAISWVVFTIIGIKLGDSVAEFERRLVGELDRERQEREHLS
;
A
#
# COMPACT_ATOMS: atom_id res chain seq x y z
N MET A 1 24.82 -10.07 -2.19
CA MET A 1 23.45 -9.82 -1.68
C MET A 1 23.54 -9.53 -0.19
N ARG A 2 22.72 -8.64 0.37
CA ARG A 2 22.85 -8.23 1.78
C ARG A 2 22.30 -9.32 2.71
N PRO A 3 22.94 -9.59 3.86
CA PRO A 3 22.40 -10.48 4.88
C PRO A 3 21.02 -9.99 5.34
N THR A 4 20.05 -10.90 5.41
CA THR A 4 18.69 -10.62 5.89
C THR A 4 18.47 -11.30 7.23
N GLN A 5 17.99 -10.56 8.22
CA GLN A 5 17.63 -11.13 9.51
C GLN A 5 16.31 -11.88 9.40
N CYS A 6 16.25 -13.09 9.96
CA CYS A 6 15.02 -13.83 10.03
C CYS A 6 14.03 -13.08 10.94
N PRO A 7 12.78 -12.83 10.49
CA PRO A 7 11.82 -12.09 11.29
C PRO A 7 11.35 -12.86 12.53
N LYS A 8 11.45 -14.20 12.52
CA LYS A 8 11.06 -15.04 13.65
C LYS A 8 12.15 -15.15 14.71
N CYS A 9 13.42 -15.37 14.34
CA CYS A 9 14.50 -15.59 15.32
C CYS A 9 15.59 -14.51 15.34
N ARG A 10 15.45 -13.46 14.53
CA ARG A 10 16.41 -12.33 14.33
C ARG A 10 17.84 -12.72 13.97
N GLN A 11 18.12 -14.00 13.75
CA GLN A 11 19.41 -14.47 13.29
C GLN A 11 19.66 -14.06 11.84
N VAL A 12 20.93 -13.80 11.53
CA VAL A 12 21.37 -13.47 10.18
C VAL A 12 21.27 -14.73 9.32
N THR A 13 20.44 -14.67 8.28
CA THR A 13 20.26 -15.76 7.32
C THR A 13 20.63 -15.30 5.92
N THR A 14 21.32 -16.16 5.19
CA THR A 14 21.62 -15.99 3.77
C THR A 14 20.48 -16.57 2.94
N PRO A 15 19.93 -15.83 1.95
CA PRO A 15 18.79 -16.29 1.15
C PRO A 15 19.06 -17.52 0.27
N ASP A 16 20.31 -18.00 0.18
CA ASP A 16 20.68 -19.23 -0.54
C ASP A 16 20.17 -20.52 0.14
N ASP A 17 19.75 -20.46 1.41
CA ASP A 17 19.19 -21.60 2.14
C ASP A 17 17.72 -21.86 1.78
N ALA A 18 17.45 -22.24 0.53
CA ALA A 18 16.13 -22.69 0.02
C ALA A 18 14.93 -21.79 0.36
N GLY A 19 15.15 -20.51 0.70
CA GLY A 19 14.11 -19.60 1.16
C GLY A 19 13.60 -19.87 2.58
N ARG A 20 14.28 -20.63 3.44
CA ARG A 20 13.88 -20.89 4.84
C ARG A 20 14.99 -20.52 5.83
N CYS A 21 14.61 -20.06 7.01
CA CYS A 21 15.58 -19.83 8.09
C CYS A 21 16.10 -21.16 8.62
N LEU A 22 17.42 -21.39 8.55
CA LEU A 22 18.07 -22.60 9.05
C LEU A 22 17.86 -22.86 10.55
N MET A 23 17.66 -21.81 11.35
CA MET A 23 17.53 -21.93 12.82
C MET A 23 16.11 -22.22 13.29
N CYS A 24 15.08 -21.72 12.59
CA CYS A 24 13.69 -21.84 13.04
C CYS A 24 12.71 -22.36 11.98
N GLY A 25 13.20 -22.75 10.80
CA GLY A 25 12.42 -23.30 9.69
C GLY A 25 11.46 -22.31 9.02
N PHE A 26 11.51 -21.02 9.38
CA PHE A 26 10.57 -20.01 8.88
C PHE A 26 10.79 -19.71 7.39
N ASP A 27 9.70 -19.71 6.61
CA ASP A 27 9.75 -19.46 5.16
C ASP A 27 9.93 -17.97 4.84
N LEU A 28 11.16 -17.61 4.51
CA LEU A 28 11.61 -16.27 4.11
C LEU A 28 11.11 -15.92 2.70
N ALA A 29 10.98 -16.89 1.80
CA ALA A 29 10.52 -16.67 0.44
C ALA A 29 9.04 -16.24 0.40
N GLU A 30 8.19 -16.90 1.19
CA GLU A 30 6.77 -16.56 1.33
C GLU A 30 6.59 -15.16 1.96
N ALA A 31 7.40 -14.84 2.97
CA ALA A 31 7.46 -13.52 3.59
C ALA A 31 7.86 -12.40 2.59
N HIS A 32 8.85 -12.68 1.73
CA HIS A 32 9.31 -11.74 0.72
C HIS A 32 8.27 -11.51 -0.39
N ARG A 33 7.57 -12.58 -0.79
CA ARG A 33 6.48 -12.52 -1.78
C ARG A 33 5.32 -11.65 -1.30
N ARG A 34 4.98 -11.72 -0.01
CA ARG A 34 3.90 -10.93 0.61
C ARG A 34 4.24 -9.46 0.81
N THR A 35 5.51 -9.13 1.01
CA THR A 35 5.96 -7.73 1.08
C THR A 35 5.98 -7.08 -0.30
N LEU A 36 6.37 -7.84 -1.33
CA LEU A 36 6.31 -7.40 -2.72
C LEU A 36 4.86 -7.13 -3.16
N SER A 37 3.90 -7.94 -2.69
CA SER A 37 2.50 -7.77 -3.07
C SER A 37 1.85 -6.51 -2.45
N LEU A 38 2.21 -6.12 -1.23
CA LEU A 38 1.78 -4.85 -0.61
C LEU A 38 2.30 -3.62 -1.36
N TYR A 39 3.55 -3.69 -1.81
CA TYR A 39 4.16 -2.67 -2.64
C TYR A 39 3.42 -2.51 -3.98
N VAL A 40 3.14 -3.63 -4.66
CA VAL A 40 2.40 -3.65 -5.93
C VAL A 40 1.02 -3.02 -5.80
N VAL A 41 0.30 -3.25 -4.69
CA VAL A 41 -1.02 -2.66 -4.46
C VAL A 41 -0.93 -1.13 -4.32
N THR A 42 0.02 -0.63 -3.53
CA THR A 42 0.19 0.81 -3.31
C THR A 42 0.67 1.53 -4.57
N ALA A 43 1.61 0.91 -5.30
CA ALA A 43 2.06 1.38 -6.61
C ALA A 43 0.91 1.36 -7.64
N GLY A 44 0.03 0.36 -7.58
CA GLY A 44 -1.16 0.27 -8.41
C GLY A 44 -2.13 1.43 -8.20
N VAL A 45 -2.47 1.75 -6.95
CA VAL A 45 -3.41 2.84 -6.59
C VAL A 45 -2.84 4.23 -6.91
N THR A 46 -1.52 4.39 -6.79
CA THR A 46 -0.87 5.66 -7.19
C THR A 46 -0.86 5.81 -8.70
N LEU A 47 -0.56 4.74 -9.44
CA LEU A 47 -0.56 4.75 -10.91
C LEU A 47 -1.96 4.97 -11.49
N SER A 48 -2.99 4.31 -10.95
CA SER A 48 -4.39 4.52 -11.36
C SER A 48 -4.82 5.97 -11.14
N THR A 49 -4.47 6.58 -10.00
CA THR A 49 -4.75 7.99 -9.73
C THR A 49 -4.12 8.90 -10.79
N LEU A 50 -2.87 8.63 -11.20
CA LEU A 50 -2.19 9.37 -12.25
C LEU A 50 -2.89 9.22 -13.61
N VAL A 51 -3.34 8.01 -13.94
CA VAL A 51 -4.10 7.73 -15.18
C VAL A 51 -5.44 8.45 -15.17
N LEU A 52 -6.23 8.34 -14.10
CA LEU A 52 -7.54 8.97 -13.97
C LEU A 52 -7.44 10.50 -14.05
N GLY A 53 -6.49 11.10 -13.32
CA GLY A 53 -6.27 12.56 -13.40
C GLY A 53 -5.72 12.99 -14.76
N GLY A 54 -4.88 12.16 -15.40
CA GLY A 54 -4.39 12.38 -16.76
C GLY A 54 -5.53 12.41 -17.79
N ILE A 55 -6.50 11.50 -17.69
CA ILE A 55 -7.69 11.48 -18.56
C ILE A 55 -8.47 12.80 -18.43
N VAL A 56 -8.71 13.27 -17.20
CA VAL A 56 -9.42 14.53 -16.93
C VAL A 56 -8.64 15.72 -17.52
N LEU A 57 -7.33 15.80 -17.31
CA LEU A 57 -6.51 16.89 -17.88
C LEU A 57 -6.51 16.91 -19.41
N VAL A 58 -6.46 15.74 -20.05
CA VAL A 58 -6.53 15.63 -21.52
C VAL A 58 -7.90 16.05 -22.03
N THR A 59 -8.98 15.63 -21.37
CA THR A 59 -10.34 16.01 -21.77
C THR A 59 -10.65 17.48 -21.53
N GLU A 60 -10.13 18.10 -20.47
CA GLU A 60 -10.24 19.54 -20.28
C GLU A 60 -9.44 20.34 -21.33
N LYS A 61 -8.29 19.82 -21.78
CA LYS A 61 -7.42 20.52 -22.74
C LYS A 61 -7.87 20.36 -24.20
N PHE A 62 -8.41 19.19 -24.55
CA PHE A 62 -8.70 18.82 -25.94
C PHE A 62 -10.18 18.45 -26.18
N GLY A 63 -11.01 18.41 -25.14
CA GLY A 63 -12.43 18.07 -25.25
C GLY A 63 -13.25 19.16 -25.93
N ASN A 64 -14.19 18.74 -26.78
CA ASN A 64 -15.15 19.61 -27.44
C ASN A 64 -16.58 19.08 -27.21
N PRO A 65 -17.47 19.82 -26.52
CA PRO A 65 -17.23 21.10 -25.84
C PRO A 65 -16.42 20.94 -24.54
N PRO A 66 -15.64 21.96 -24.12
CA PRO A 66 -14.94 21.93 -22.86
C PRO A 66 -15.94 21.85 -21.69
N PRO A 67 -15.71 21.01 -20.67
CA PRO A 67 -16.57 20.92 -19.51
C PRO A 67 -16.70 22.29 -18.82
N VAL A 68 -17.86 22.58 -18.23
CA VAL A 68 -18.08 23.85 -17.53
C VAL A 68 -17.33 23.79 -16.20
N SER A 69 -16.07 24.23 -16.24
CA SER A 69 -15.15 24.15 -15.11
C SER A 69 -15.44 25.27 -14.10
N ASP A 70 -16.46 25.07 -13.27
CA ASP A 70 -16.77 25.99 -12.17
C ASP A 70 -15.67 26.06 -11.08
N ARG A 71 -14.71 25.13 -11.10
CA ARG A 71 -13.55 25.13 -10.21
C ARG A 71 -12.27 25.07 -11.01
N PRO A 72 -11.22 25.72 -10.54
CA PRO A 72 -9.99 25.79 -11.29
C PRO A 72 -9.25 24.44 -11.32
N ILE A 73 -8.87 24.06 -12.53
CA ILE A 73 -8.12 22.84 -12.89
C ILE A 73 -6.85 22.59 -12.04
N TYR A 74 -6.27 23.63 -11.41
CA TYR A 74 -5.07 23.49 -10.57
C TYR A 74 -5.22 22.47 -9.44
N ILE A 75 -6.44 22.21 -8.98
CA ILE A 75 -6.71 21.21 -7.93
C ILE A 75 -6.35 19.81 -8.41
N VAL A 76 -6.59 19.48 -9.69
CA VAL A 76 -6.24 18.17 -10.27
C VAL A 76 -4.72 17.99 -10.31
N TYR A 77 -3.98 19.03 -10.69
CA TYR A 77 -2.52 19.02 -10.64
C TYR A 77 -1.99 18.81 -9.21
N GLY A 78 -2.63 19.41 -8.21
CA GLY A 78 -2.29 19.20 -6.79
C GLY A 78 -2.43 17.74 -6.36
N PHE A 79 -3.53 17.08 -6.74
CA PHE A 79 -3.71 15.65 -6.45
C PHE A 79 -2.74 14.74 -7.19
N LEU A 80 -2.43 15.05 -8.45
CA LEU A 80 -1.42 14.32 -9.22
C LEU A 80 -0.02 14.45 -8.60
N PHE A 81 0.35 15.66 -8.18
CA PHE A 81 1.61 15.90 -7.48
C PHE A 81 1.65 15.17 -6.13
N PHE A 82 0.55 15.20 -5.38
CA PHE A 82 0.44 14.44 -4.13
C PHE A 82 0.59 12.93 -4.36
N ALA A 83 -0.11 12.38 -5.35
CA ALA A 83 -0.01 10.97 -5.73
C ALA A 83 1.41 10.59 -6.16
N LEU A 84 2.09 11.47 -6.90
CA LEU A 84 3.48 11.30 -7.27
C LEU A 84 4.38 11.24 -6.03
N VAL A 85 4.25 12.20 -5.09
CA VAL A 85 5.04 12.23 -3.85
C VAL A 85 4.79 10.96 -3.02
N VAL A 86 3.54 10.55 -2.85
CA VAL A 86 3.20 9.31 -2.12
C VAL A 86 3.78 8.09 -2.81
N GLY A 87 3.67 7.99 -4.14
CA GLY A 87 4.29 6.92 -4.92
C GLY A 87 5.81 6.88 -4.75
N LEU A 88 6.46 8.04 -4.76
CA LEU A 88 7.91 8.17 -4.58
C LEU A 88 8.34 7.75 -3.17
N VAL A 89 7.58 8.14 -2.15
CA VAL A 89 7.80 7.69 -0.76
C VAL A 89 7.57 6.18 -0.63
N ALA A 90 6.56 5.62 -1.30
CA ALA A 90 6.32 4.18 -1.32
C ALA A 90 7.49 3.41 -1.96
N VAL A 91 8.05 3.92 -3.06
CA VAL A 91 9.21 3.33 -3.75
C VAL A 91 10.49 3.46 -2.91
N LEU A 92 10.83 4.67 -2.45
CA LEU A 92 12.12 4.92 -1.82
C LEU A 92 12.16 4.59 -0.33
N GLY A 93 11.06 4.83 0.40
CA GLY A 93 11.02 4.70 1.85
C GLY A 93 10.51 3.34 2.33
N VAL A 94 9.52 2.78 1.64
CA VAL A 94 8.78 1.60 2.13
C VAL A 94 9.40 0.30 1.63
N GLU A 95 9.96 0.24 0.41
CA GLU A 95 10.66 -0.96 -0.11
C GLU A 95 11.80 -1.47 0.81
N PRO A 96 12.71 -0.63 1.34
CA PRO A 96 13.76 -1.08 2.26
C PRO A 96 13.24 -1.42 3.66
N ALA A 97 12.13 -0.81 4.09
CA ALA A 97 11.52 -1.05 5.41
C ALA A 97 10.68 -2.34 5.44
N LEU A 98 9.92 -2.62 4.36
CA LEU A 98 9.12 -3.83 4.19
C LEU A 98 10.00 -5.08 4.04
N LYS A 99 11.17 -4.99 3.39
CA LYS A 99 12.14 -6.12 3.35
C LYS A 99 12.54 -6.63 4.74
N ARG A 100 12.31 -5.84 5.81
CA ARG A 100 12.60 -6.22 7.20
C ARG A 100 11.38 -6.74 7.97
N ARG A 101 10.15 -6.60 7.46
CA ARG A 101 8.91 -6.99 8.17
C ARG A 101 7.99 -7.84 7.29
N PRO A 102 7.85 -9.16 7.53
CA PRO A 102 6.97 -10.03 6.76
C PRO A 102 5.49 -9.70 7.03
N GLY A 103 4.72 -9.45 5.98
CA GLY A 103 3.27 -9.24 6.07
C GLY A 103 2.48 -10.56 6.16
N SER A 104 1.36 -10.55 6.90
CA SER A 104 0.42 -11.69 6.95
C SER A 104 -0.49 -11.73 5.71
N MET A 105 -0.97 -12.91 5.33
CA MET A 105 -1.90 -13.09 4.20
C MET A 105 -3.24 -12.35 4.39
N GLN A 106 -3.69 -12.22 5.64
CA GLN A 106 -4.91 -11.46 5.98
C GLN A 106 -4.73 -9.96 5.72
N ILE A 107 -3.52 -9.43 5.99
CA ILE A 107 -3.18 -8.02 5.71
C ILE A 107 -3.21 -7.74 4.21
N PHE A 108 -2.65 -8.64 3.39
CA PHE A 108 -2.68 -8.49 1.94
C PHE A 108 -4.12 -8.48 1.38
N ARG A 109 -4.96 -9.40 1.84
CA ARG A 109 -6.38 -9.46 1.43
C ARG A 109 -7.15 -8.20 1.85
N GLY A 110 -6.86 -7.68 3.04
CA GLY A 110 -7.42 -6.41 3.53
C GLY A 110 -7.00 -5.22 2.66
N LEU A 111 -5.71 -5.10 2.35
CA LEU A 111 -5.17 -4.04 1.49
C LEU A 111 -5.73 -4.09 0.07
N LEU A 112 -5.89 -5.28 -0.52
CA LEU A 112 -6.55 -5.43 -1.83
C LEU A 112 -8.00 -4.96 -1.80
N LEU A 113 -8.76 -5.34 -0.78
CA LEU A 113 -10.16 -4.96 -0.66
C LEU A 113 -10.32 -3.45 -0.48
N GLN A 114 -9.40 -2.83 0.25
CA GLN A 114 -9.36 -1.38 0.46
C GLN A 114 -8.95 -0.61 -0.78
N ALA A 115 -7.94 -1.09 -1.50
CA ALA A 115 -7.56 -0.55 -2.79
C ALA A 115 -8.77 -0.60 -3.74
N ALA A 116 -9.46 -1.73 -3.83
CA ALA A 116 -10.67 -1.86 -4.65
C ALA A 116 -11.79 -0.88 -4.23
N LEU A 117 -12.01 -0.69 -2.92
CA LEU A 117 -12.97 0.29 -2.40
C LEU A 117 -12.57 1.73 -2.74
N ALA A 118 -11.30 2.09 -2.56
CA ALA A 118 -10.80 3.41 -2.91
C ALA A 118 -10.90 3.68 -4.43
N GLU A 119 -10.55 2.69 -5.25
CA GLU A 119 -10.65 2.77 -6.72
C GLU A 119 -12.09 2.95 -7.18
N THR A 120 -13.05 2.21 -6.63
CA THR A 120 -14.47 2.34 -7.03
C THR A 120 -15.01 3.73 -6.74
N ILE A 121 -14.61 4.35 -5.63
CA ILE A 121 -14.96 5.75 -5.31
C ILE A 121 -14.33 6.71 -6.34
N ALA A 122 -13.05 6.53 -6.68
CA ALA A 122 -12.36 7.37 -7.66
C ALA A 122 -12.98 7.25 -9.08
N ILE A 123 -13.30 6.02 -9.50
CA ILE A 123 -13.97 5.74 -10.77
C ILE A 123 -15.36 6.39 -10.81
N LEU A 124 -16.12 6.32 -9.72
CA LEU A 124 -17.42 7.00 -9.63
C LEU A 124 -17.27 8.51 -9.81
N GLY A 125 -16.22 9.10 -9.25
CA GLY A 125 -15.85 10.50 -9.49
C GLY A 125 -15.58 10.82 -10.96
N LEU A 126 -14.88 9.94 -11.67
CA LEU A 126 -14.63 10.07 -13.10
C LEU A 126 -15.93 9.96 -13.92
N VAL A 127 -16.80 9.02 -13.58
CA VAL A 127 -18.12 8.87 -14.23
C VAL A 127 -18.94 10.14 -14.06
N LEU A 128 -19.01 10.69 -12.83
CA LEU A 128 -19.74 11.93 -12.58
C LEU A 128 -19.14 13.12 -13.32
N TYR A 129 -17.82 13.15 -13.50
CA TYR A 129 -17.17 14.17 -14.34
C TYR A 129 -17.68 14.13 -15.78
N PHE A 130 -17.77 12.94 -16.40
CA PHE A 130 -18.28 12.82 -17.76
C PHE A 130 -19.78 13.07 -17.89
N VAL A 131 -20.58 12.64 -16.91
CA VAL A 131 -22.05 12.80 -16.94
C VAL A 131 -22.47 14.25 -16.69
N LEU A 132 -21.83 14.91 -15.72
CA LEU A 132 -22.19 16.27 -15.29
C LEU A 132 -21.31 17.35 -15.92
N GLY A 133 -20.26 16.97 -16.65
CA GLY A 133 -19.31 17.90 -17.26
C GLY A 133 -18.62 18.81 -16.24
N SER A 134 -18.34 18.31 -15.02
CA SER A 134 -17.80 19.13 -13.93
C SER A 134 -16.66 18.46 -13.17
N VAL A 135 -15.50 19.11 -13.20
CA VAL A 135 -14.27 18.72 -12.47
C VAL A 135 -14.48 18.65 -10.95
N LYS A 136 -15.45 19.42 -10.42
CA LYS A 136 -15.78 19.44 -8.99
C LYS A 136 -16.05 18.03 -8.47
N TRP A 137 -16.86 17.24 -9.18
CA TRP A 137 -17.23 15.91 -8.74
C TRP A 137 -16.06 14.94 -8.76
N PHE A 138 -15.23 14.99 -9.82
CA PHE A 138 -14.01 14.20 -9.86
C PHE A 138 -13.10 14.50 -8.66
N THR A 139 -12.82 15.77 -8.38
CA THR A 139 -11.92 16.15 -7.27
C THR A 139 -12.45 15.76 -5.90
N VAL A 140 -13.77 15.86 -5.66
CA VAL A 140 -14.39 15.47 -4.39
C VAL A 140 -14.28 13.97 -4.17
N PHE A 141 -14.64 13.17 -5.17
CA PHE A 141 -14.58 11.72 -5.06
C PHE A 141 -13.14 11.20 -5.01
N LEU A 142 -12.21 11.86 -5.71
CA LEU A 142 -10.79 11.57 -5.60
C LEU A 142 -10.28 11.85 -4.17
N ALA A 143 -10.66 12.97 -3.58
CA ALA A 143 -10.32 13.29 -2.19
C ALA A 143 -10.87 12.24 -1.21
N ILE A 144 -12.15 11.86 -1.36
CA ILE A 144 -12.78 10.82 -0.52
C ILE A 144 -12.06 9.48 -0.68
N SER A 145 -11.74 9.08 -1.91
CA SER A 145 -10.99 7.86 -2.21
C SER A 145 -9.66 7.81 -1.46
N TRP A 146 -8.89 8.91 -1.51
CA TRP A 146 -7.62 9.03 -0.79
C TRP A 146 -7.77 9.01 0.72
N VAL A 147 -8.80 9.66 1.26
CA VAL A 147 -9.10 9.64 2.70
C VAL A 147 -9.44 8.22 3.15
N VAL A 148 -10.30 7.51 2.41
CA VAL A 148 -10.66 6.12 2.69
C VAL A 148 -9.43 5.23 2.63
N PHE A 149 -8.63 5.32 1.57
CA PHE A 149 -7.39 4.56 1.44
C PHE A 149 -6.45 4.79 2.63
N THR A 150 -6.28 6.04 3.05
CA THR A 150 -5.38 6.41 4.15
C THR A 150 -5.88 5.92 5.51
N ILE A 151 -7.16 6.14 5.83
CA ILE A 151 -7.75 5.72 7.12
C ILE A 151 -7.64 4.21 7.29
N ILE A 152 -8.01 3.46 6.25
CA ILE A 152 -8.00 2.00 6.38
C ILE A 152 -6.56 1.46 6.32
N GLY A 153 -5.66 2.13 5.58
CA GLY A 153 -4.21 1.86 5.62
C GLY A 153 -3.61 2.03 7.03
N ILE A 154 -3.97 3.10 7.75
CA ILE A 154 -3.53 3.33 9.15
C ILE A 154 -4.04 2.21 10.06
N LYS A 155 -5.34 1.88 10.00
CA LYS A 155 -5.94 0.81 10.82
C LYS A 155 -5.28 -0.55 10.59
N LEU A 156 -4.94 -0.86 9.34
CA LEU A 156 -4.16 -2.06 9.03
C LEU A 156 -2.78 -2.01 9.69
N GLY A 157 -2.08 -0.87 9.59
CA GLY A 157 -0.78 -0.66 10.25
C GLY A 157 -0.83 -0.95 11.75
N ASP A 158 -1.87 -0.47 12.44
CA ASP A 158 -2.07 -0.72 13.87
C ASP A 158 -2.27 -2.22 14.16
N SER A 159 -3.12 -2.89 13.36
CA SER A 159 -3.32 -4.35 13.51
C SER A 159 -2.05 -5.16 13.24
N VAL A 160 -1.18 -4.71 12.33
CA VAL A 160 0.12 -5.33 12.08
C VAL A 160 1.01 -5.20 13.31
N ALA A 161 1.09 -4.00 13.89
CA ALA A 161 1.92 -3.74 15.06
C ALA A 161 1.45 -4.51 16.30
N GLU A 162 0.16 -4.80 16.40
CA GLU A 162 -0.39 -5.66 17.45
C GLU A 162 -0.08 -7.13 17.22
N PHE A 163 -0.19 -7.62 15.97
CA PHE A 163 0.14 -8.99 15.62
C PHE A 163 1.65 -9.28 15.83
N GLU A 164 2.52 -8.35 15.45
CA GLU A 164 3.97 -8.44 15.72
C GLU A 164 4.26 -8.51 17.22
N ARG A 165 3.58 -7.70 18.05
CA ARG A 165 3.76 -7.73 19.50
C ARG A 165 3.36 -9.08 20.11
N ARG A 166 2.26 -9.68 19.65
CA ARG A 166 1.84 -11.01 20.10
C ARG A 166 2.83 -12.09 19.70
N LEU A 167 3.31 -12.05 18.45
CA LEU A 167 4.27 -13.03 17.95
C LEU A 167 5.61 -12.99 18.71
N VAL A 168 6.10 -11.78 19.04
CA VAL A 168 7.31 -11.61 19.85
C VAL A 168 7.09 -12.13 21.27
N GLY A 169 5.92 -11.85 21.87
CA GLY A 169 5.59 -12.33 23.22
C GLY A 169 5.49 -13.85 23.33
N GLU A 170 4.96 -14.54 22.31
CA GLU A 170 4.95 -16.00 22.25
C GLU A 170 6.37 -16.58 22.13
N LEU A 171 7.23 -15.94 21.32
CA LEU A 171 8.60 -16.38 21.13
C LEU A 171 9.46 -16.24 22.39
N ASP A 172 9.29 -15.15 23.14
CA ASP A 172 9.99 -14.94 24.41
C ASP A 172 9.56 -15.99 25.45
N ARG A 173 8.29 -16.41 25.44
CA ARG A 173 7.79 -17.52 26.28
C ARG A 173 8.41 -18.86 25.89
N GLU A 174 8.42 -19.23 24.61
CA GLU A 174 9.04 -20.48 24.15
C GLU A 174 10.54 -20.54 24.49
N ARG A 175 11.22 -19.37 24.45
CA ARG A 175 12.63 -19.28 24.83
C ARG A 175 12.83 -19.51 26.33
N GLN A 176 12.01 -18.91 27.18
CA GLN A 176 12.05 -19.15 28.63
C GLN A 176 11.75 -20.61 28.98
N GLU A 177 10.79 -21.24 28.31
CA GLU A 177 10.50 -22.67 28.52
C GLU A 177 11.68 -23.56 28.14
N ARG A 178 12.38 -23.27 27.04
CA ARG A 178 13.59 -24.01 26.65
C ARG A 178 14.76 -23.82 27.62
N GLU A 179 14.96 -22.61 28.13
CA GLU A 179 16.02 -22.32 29.12
C GLU A 179 15.73 -22.96 30.49
N HIS A 180 14.45 -23.20 30.83
CA HIS A 180 14.07 -23.94 32.04
C HIS A 180 14.18 -25.47 31.91
N LEU A 181 14.22 -26.00 30.69
CA LEU A 181 14.32 -27.44 30.40
C LEU A 181 15.77 -27.93 30.17
N SER A 182 16.74 -27.03 30.14
CA SER A 182 18.18 -27.30 30.01
C SER A 182 18.92 -27.15 31.34
#